data_AF-A0A963C7P8-F1
#
_entry.id   AF-A0A963C7P8-F1
#
_cell.length_a   1.000
_cell.length_b   1.000
_cell.length_c   1.000
_cell.angle_alpha   90.00
_cell.angle_beta   90.00
_cell.angle_gamma   90.00
#
_symmetry.space_group_name_H-M   'P 1'
#
loop_
_entity.id
_entity.type
_entity.pdbx_description
1 polymer ?
#
loop_
_entity_poly.entity_id
_entity_poly.type
_entity_poly.pdbx_seq_one_letter_code
_entity_poly.pdbx_strand_id
1 'polypeptide(L)'
;MIESDLQQGTRASAPDLDWSQVRETVLMLQLAAAQIEAAMREGNSSVDVLTNSFTTLAGNMRKIGCTAAELPDTPQTGPIKAQLTAQAEEAGQMVHSSIVAFQFYDKLAQRLAHVCHSLEALGSLVADKGRLYNPSEWVGLQEKIRSRYSTAEEHDMFQAVMRGVGVQQALDEYLASAGSSGESVELF
;
A
#
# COMPACT_ATOMS: atom_id res chain seq x y z
N MET A 1 -11.17 -49.72 35.36
CA MET A 1 -10.11 -49.14 36.22
C MET A 1 -9.05 -48.61 35.26
N ILE A 2 -8.94 -47.35 34.84
CA ILE A 2 -9.20 -46.03 35.45
C ILE A 2 -8.68 -45.90 36.87
N GLU A 3 -7.53 -45.21 36.99
CA GLU A 3 -7.15 -44.20 37.99
C GLU A 3 -6.18 -43.26 37.23
N SER A 4 -6.55 -42.02 36.86
CA SER A 4 -6.73 -40.79 37.65
C SER A 4 -5.38 -40.26 38.18
N ASP A 5 -4.80 -39.22 37.57
CA ASP A 5 -4.94 -37.78 37.93
C ASP A 5 -3.52 -37.34 38.42
N LEU A 6 -2.87 -36.20 38.15
CA LEU A 6 -3.24 -34.79 38.17
C LEU A 6 -2.07 -33.99 37.59
N GLN A 7 -2.34 -33.06 36.68
CA GLN A 7 -2.05 -31.65 36.97
C GLN A 7 -2.85 -30.76 36.03
N GLN A 8 -3.85 -30.13 36.62
CA GLN A 8 -4.88 -29.31 36.00
C GLN A 8 -4.41 -27.84 35.98
N GLY A 9 -4.46 -27.24 34.79
CA GLY A 9 -4.37 -25.80 34.54
C GLY A 9 -5.32 -25.44 33.38
N THR A 10 -6.02 -24.30 33.52
CA THR A 10 -7.25 -23.83 32.82
C THR A 10 -7.89 -24.67 31.70
N ARG A 11 -9.20 -24.90 31.87
CA ARG A 11 -10.15 -25.39 30.86
C ARG A 11 -11.32 -24.42 30.85
N ALA A 12 -11.36 -23.44 29.96
CA ALA A 12 -12.54 -22.56 29.85
C ALA A 12 -13.71 -23.29 29.16
N SER A 13 -14.14 -24.37 29.81
CA SER A 13 -15.36 -25.17 29.72
C SER A 13 -16.10 -25.22 28.37
N ALA A 14 -15.66 -26.16 27.53
CA ALA A 14 -16.31 -26.78 26.36
C ALA A 14 -16.44 -25.98 25.04
N PRO A 15 -15.35 -25.90 24.26
CA PRO A 15 -15.38 -25.48 22.85
C PRO A 15 -15.02 -26.62 21.86
N ASP A 16 -15.63 -26.62 20.68
CA ASP A 16 -15.02 -27.18 19.45
C ASP A 16 -13.78 -26.32 19.16
N LEU A 17 -12.62 -26.76 19.69
CA LEU A 17 -11.57 -25.87 20.22
C LEU A 17 -10.76 -25.08 19.19
N ASP A 18 -10.58 -25.60 17.99
CA ASP A 18 -9.69 -24.96 17.00
C ASP A 18 -10.38 -23.80 16.30
N TRP A 19 -11.68 -23.92 15.99
CA TRP A 19 -12.37 -22.97 15.11
C TRP A 19 -12.74 -21.66 15.81
N SER A 20 -12.97 -21.70 17.12
CA SER A 20 -13.15 -20.48 17.92
C SER A 20 -11.88 -19.62 17.92
N GLN A 21 -10.70 -20.25 17.99
CA GLN A 21 -9.43 -19.52 18.02
C GLN A 21 -9.08 -18.91 16.67
N VAL A 22 -9.36 -19.63 15.57
CA VAL A 22 -9.18 -19.08 14.21
C VAL A 22 -10.10 -17.88 14.00
N ARG A 23 -11.39 -18.00 14.38
CA ARG A 23 -12.34 -16.89 14.26
C ARG A 23 -11.90 -15.65 15.04
N GLU A 24 -11.53 -15.80 16.30
CA GLU A 24 -11.08 -14.67 17.12
C GLU A 24 -9.77 -14.07 16.60
N THR A 25 -8.84 -14.89 16.12
CA THR A 25 -7.59 -14.41 15.52
C THR A 25 -7.85 -13.59 14.26
N VAL A 26 -8.74 -14.07 13.38
CA VAL A 26 -9.11 -13.32 12.16
C VAL A 26 -9.80 -12.02 12.51
N LEU A 27 -10.68 -12.00 13.53
CA LEU A 27 -11.35 -10.79 14.00
C LEU A 27 -10.35 -9.77 14.55
N MET A 28 -9.35 -10.21 15.32
CA MET A 28 -8.28 -9.32 15.82
C MET A 28 -7.40 -8.78 14.68
N LEU A 29 -7.09 -9.60 13.66
CA LEU A 29 -6.34 -9.15 12.48
C LEU A 29 -7.15 -8.15 11.64
N GLN A 30 -8.46 -8.36 11.48
CA GLN A 30 -9.36 -7.41 10.82
C GLN A 30 -9.39 -6.08 11.56
N LEU A 31 -9.48 -6.10 12.89
CA LEU A 31 -9.46 -4.88 13.71
C LEU A 31 -8.14 -4.13 13.56
N ALA A 32 -7.01 -4.82 13.63
CA ALA A 32 -5.69 -4.22 13.42
C ALA A 32 -5.57 -3.59 12.02
N ALA A 33 -6.03 -4.30 10.98
CA ALA A 33 -6.02 -3.78 9.62
C ALA A 33 -6.93 -2.54 9.46
N ALA A 34 -8.14 -2.57 10.03
CA ALA A 34 -9.07 -1.44 10.03
C ALA A 34 -8.52 -0.22 10.76
N GLN A 35 -7.76 -0.41 11.85
CA GLN A 35 -7.07 0.67 12.55
C GLN A 35 -5.98 1.32 11.70
N ILE A 36 -5.18 0.53 10.98
CA ILE A 36 -4.17 1.07 10.05
C ILE A 36 -4.90 1.81 8.91
N GLU A 37 -6.00 1.27 8.38
CA GLU A 37 -6.77 1.91 7.32
C GLU A 37 -7.34 3.26 7.77
N ALA A 38 -7.89 3.33 8.99
CA ALA A 38 -8.37 4.58 9.56
C ALA A 38 -7.25 5.62 9.70
N ALA A 39 -6.09 5.23 10.22
CA ALA A 39 -4.91 6.11 10.33
C ALA A 39 -4.42 6.58 8.95
N MET A 40 -4.51 5.72 7.93
CA MET A 40 -4.12 6.07 6.55
C MET A 40 -5.13 7.01 5.89
N ARG A 41 -6.44 6.79 6.10
CA ARG A 41 -7.49 7.70 5.60
C ARG A 41 -7.39 9.08 6.25
N GLU A 42 -7.04 9.16 7.53
CA GLU A 42 -6.80 10.43 8.21
C GLU A 42 -5.65 11.21 7.55
N GLY A 43 -4.56 10.51 7.21
CA GLY A 43 -3.43 11.09 6.50
C GLY A 43 -3.72 11.47 5.04
N ASN A 44 -4.71 10.85 4.38
CA ASN A 44 -5.08 11.17 3.00
C ASN A 44 -5.44 12.64 2.82
N SER A 45 -6.16 13.23 3.78
CA SER A 45 -6.51 14.66 3.73
C SER A 45 -5.28 15.56 3.73
N SER A 46 -4.22 15.17 4.45
CA SER A 46 -2.96 15.92 4.50
C SER A 46 -2.17 15.79 3.20
N VAL A 47 -2.20 14.62 2.57
CA VAL A 47 -1.55 14.37 1.27
C VAL A 47 -2.27 15.07 0.13
N ASP A 48 -3.61 15.15 0.17
CA ASP A 48 -4.39 15.91 -0.81
C ASP A 48 -4.04 17.41 -0.76
N VAL A 49 -3.93 17.98 0.45
CA VAL A 49 -3.49 19.37 0.65
C VAL A 49 -2.07 19.60 0.13
N LEU A 50 -1.14 18.68 0.41
CA LEU A 50 0.24 18.73 -0.10
C LEU A 50 0.27 18.68 -1.62
N THR A 51 -0.47 17.75 -2.24
CA THR A 51 -0.55 17.60 -3.70
C THR A 51 -1.08 18.86 -4.37
N ASN A 52 -2.14 19.47 -3.80
CA ASN A 52 -2.68 20.74 -4.30
C ASN A 52 -1.69 21.90 -4.10
N SER A 53 -0.99 21.94 -2.97
CA SER A 53 0.04 22.94 -2.68
C SER A 53 1.21 22.85 -3.66
N PHE A 54 1.69 21.65 -3.96
CA PHE A 54 2.74 21.41 -4.96
C PHE A 54 2.26 21.75 -6.37
N THR A 55 1.05 21.36 -6.76
CA THR A 55 0.47 21.74 -8.05
C THR A 55 0.40 23.26 -8.22
N THR A 56 0.02 23.96 -7.14
CA THR A 56 0.03 25.43 -7.09
C THR A 56 1.45 25.99 -7.19
N LEU A 57 2.42 25.40 -6.48
CA LEU A 57 3.83 25.80 -6.56
C LEU A 57 4.39 25.65 -7.98
N ALA A 58 4.13 24.52 -8.64
CA ALA A 58 4.51 24.30 -10.04
C ALA A 58 3.86 25.32 -10.98
N GLY A 59 2.59 25.68 -10.73
CA GLY A 59 1.90 26.75 -11.45
C GLY A 59 2.57 28.12 -11.25
N ASN A 60 2.96 28.44 -10.03
CA ASN A 60 3.64 29.69 -9.69
C ASN A 60 5.06 29.75 -10.29
N MET A 61 5.83 28.65 -10.25
CA MET A 61 7.14 28.58 -10.88
C MET A 61 7.05 28.80 -12.39
N ARG A 62 6.07 28.18 -13.07
CA ARG A 62 5.82 28.44 -14.49
C ARG A 62 5.51 29.91 -14.77
N LYS A 63 4.66 30.54 -13.94
CA LYS A 63 4.36 31.98 -14.08
C LYS A 63 5.62 32.83 -13.89
N ILE A 64 6.46 32.53 -12.90
CA ILE A 64 7.74 33.22 -12.67
C ILE A 64 8.65 33.08 -13.89
N GLY A 65 8.74 31.89 -14.48
CA GLY A 65 9.49 31.65 -15.71
C GLY A 65 8.97 32.48 -16.90
N CYS A 66 7.64 32.55 -17.08
CA CYS A 66 7.03 33.39 -18.13
C CYS A 66 7.28 34.88 -17.90
N THR A 67 7.10 35.38 -16.68
CA THR A 67 7.37 36.80 -16.35
C THR A 67 8.85 37.14 -16.49
N ALA A 68 9.76 36.22 -16.17
CA ALA A 68 11.18 36.39 -16.43
C ALA A 68 11.47 36.49 -17.94
N ALA A 69 10.78 35.70 -18.76
CA ALA A 69 10.92 35.73 -20.22
C ALA A 69 10.54 37.08 -20.83
N GLU A 70 9.61 37.81 -20.22
CA GLU A 70 9.17 39.16 -20.62
C GLU A 70 10.19 40.27 -20.28
N LEU A 71 11.19 39.98 -19.45
CA LEU A 71 12.23 40.96 -19.13
C LEU A 71 13.05 41.32 -20.38
N PRO A 72 13.39 42.62 -20.57
CA PRO A 72 14.15 43.08 -21.72
C PRO A 72 15.54 42.44 -21.72
N ASP A 73 15.99 42.00 -22.90
CA ASP A 73 17.32 41.45 -23.09
C ASP A 73 18.35 42.58 -23.24
N THR A 74 18.80 43.10 -22.10
CA THR A 74 19.95 44.01 -22.01
C THR A 74 21.17 43.28 -21.45
N PRO A 75 22.40 43.77 -21.67
CA PRO A 75 23.61 43.15 -21.13
C PRO A 75 23.59 42.97 -19.60
N GLN A 76 22.84 43.80 -18.87
CA GLN A 76 22.68 43.68 -17.42
C GLN A 76 21.55 42.71 -17.01
N THR A 77 20.46 42.61 -17.77
CA THR A 77 19.29 41.79 -17.42
C THR A 77 19.30 40.39 -18.02
N GLY A 78 20.02 40.17 -19.12
CA GLY A 78 20.19 38.84 -19.75
C GLY A 78 20.66 37.74 -18.78
N PRO A 79 21.72 37.94 -17.96
CA PRO A 79 22.15 36.91 -17.01
C PRO A 79 21.13 36.68 -15.87
N ILE A 80 20.45 37.73 -15.40
CA ILE A 80 19.43 37.62 -14.35
C ILE A 80 18.22 36.84 -14.87
N LYS A 81 17.78 37.14 -16.10
CA LYS A 81 16.71 36.42 -16.80
C LYS A 81 17.03 34.93 -16.93
N ALA A 82 18.22 34.61 -17.45
CA ALA A 82 18.67 33.22 -17.60
C ALA A 82 18.70 32.48 -16.25
N GLN A 83 19.18 33.13 -15.19
CA GLN A 83 19.26 32.54 -13.86
C GLN A 83 17.87 32.31 -13.24
N LEU A 84 16.94 33.27 -13.40
CA LEU A 84 15.57 33.14 -12.88
C LEU A 84 14.78 32.03 -13.61
N THR A 85 14.93 31.95 -14.94
CA THR A 85 14.30 30.90 -15.74
C THR A 85 14.84 29.52 -15.35
N ALA A 86 16.16 29.38 -15.21
CA ALA A 86 16.78 28.11 -14.78
C ALA A 86 16.31 27.68 -13.38
N GLN A 87 16.26 28.61 -12.41
CA GLN A 87 15.77 28.31 -11.06
C GLN A 87 14.28 27.93 -11.04
N ALA A 88 13.46 28.59 -11.86
CA ALA A 88 12.04 28.26 -11.99
C ALA A 88 11.82 26.88 -12.62
N GLU A 89 12.64 26.50 -13.61
CA GLU A 89 12.61 25.17 -14.21
C GLU A 89 13.05 24.08 -13.22
N GLU A 90 14.16 24.27 -12.52
CA GLU A 90 14.66 23.34 -11.50
C GLU A 90 13.63 23.14 -10.39
N ALA A 91 13.08 24.22 -9.84
CA ALA A 91 12.02 24.15 -8.83
C ALA A 91 10.77 23.46 -9.38
N GLY A 92 10.40 23.71 -10.63
CA GLY A 92 9.29 23.03 -11.30
C GLY A 92 9.50 21.51 -11.41
N GLN A 93 10.71 21.08 -11.75
CA GLN A 93 11.08 19.66 -11.82
C GLN A 93 11.06 19.00 -10.44
N MET A 94 11.64 19.64 -9.42
CA MET A 94 11.62 19.13 -8.04
C MET A 94 10.19 18.90 -7.53
N VAL A 95 9.29 19.83 -7.83
CA VAL A 95 7.88 19.72 -7.47
C VAL A 95 7.22 18.57 -8.21
N HIS A 96 7.50 18.40 -9.50
CA HIS A 96 6.96 17.29 -10.27
C HIS A 96 7.40 15.93 -9.70
N SER A 97 8.70 15.77 -9.42
CA SER A 97 9.23 14.55 -8.77
C SER A 97 8.60 14.31 -7.40
N SER A 98 8.35 15.37 -6.64
CA SER A 98 7.64 15.26 -5.35
C SER A 98 6.21 14.77 -5.53
N ILE A 99 5.46 15.30 -6.52
CA ILE A 99 4.09 14.84 -6.84
C ILE A 99 4.09 13.35 -7.22
N VAL A 100 5.04 12.90 -8.03
CA VAL A 100 5.19 11.48 -8.39
C VAL A 100 5.49 10.64 -7.14
N ALA A 101 6.37 11.11 -6.25
CA ALA A 101 6.66 10.41 -4.99
C ALA A 101 5.41 10.27 -4.10
N PHE A 102 4.48 11.24 -4.10
CA PHE A 102 3.21 11.12 -3.37
C PHE A 102 2.25 10.07 -3.97
N GLN A 103 2.43 9.63 -5.22
CA GLN A 103 1.65 8.53 -5.77
C GLN A 103 1.93 7.20 -5.04
N PHE A 104 3.09 7.06 -4.41
CA PHE A 104 3.37 5.93 -3.51
C PHE A 104 2.38 5.87 -2.35
N TYR A 105 1.96 7.04 -1.84
CA TYR A 105 1.01 7.12 -0.74
C TYR A 105 -0.37 6.60 -1.14
N ASP A 106 -0.88 7.03 -2.31
CA ASP A 106 -2.15 6.54 -2.86
C ASP A 106 -2.09 5.01 -3.10
N LYS A 107 -1.00 4.54 -3.69
CA LYS A 107 -0.76 3.10 -3.89
C LYS A 107 -0.71 2.34 -2.56
N LEU A 108 -0.12 2.89 -1.51
CA LEU A 108 -0.08 2.29 -0.17
C LEU A 108 -1.49 2.22 0.44
N ALA A 109 -2.25 3.31 0.37
CA ALA A 109 -3.62 3.35 0.87
C ALA A 109 -4.51 2.32 0.15
N GLN A 110 -4.37 2.20 -1.18
CA GLN A 110 -5.10 1.21 -1.97
C GLN A 110 -4.74 -0.23 -1.58
N ARG A 111 -3.45 -0.55 -1.45
CA ARG A 111 -2.98 -1.89 -1.04
C ARG A 111 -3.52 -2.26 0.34
N LEU A 112 -3.52 -1.31 1.27
CA LEU A 112 -4.05 -1.55 2.61
C LEU A 112 -5.57 -1.78 2.60
N ALA A 113 -6.32 -1.01 1.82
CA ALA A 113 -7.74 -1.25 1.63
C ALA A 113 -7.99 -2.67 1.09
N HIS A 114 -7.20 -3.14 0.12
CA HIS A 114 -7.29 -4.53 -0.38
C HIS A 114 -7.02 -5.58 0.70
N VAL A 115 -6.04 -5.34 1.57
CA VAL A 115 -5.76 -6.23 2.72
C VAL A 115 -6.96 -6.26 3.67
N CYS A 116 -7.56 -5.11 4.00
CA CYS A 116 -8.73 -5.05 4.89
C CYS A 116 -9.91 -5.85 4.32
N HIS A 117 -10.23 -5.65 3.03
CA HIS A 117 -11.30 -6.42 2.38
C HIS A 117 -10.99 -7.92 2.28
N SER A 118 -9.72 -8.30 2.15
CA SER A 118 -9.29 -9.70 2.11
C SER A 118 -9.46 -10.37 3.46
N LEU A 119 -9.10 -9.67 4.54
CA LEU A 119 -9.31 -10.12 5.91
C LEU A 119 -10.80 -10.20 6.24
N GLU A 120 -11.62 -9.24 5.80
CA GLU A 120 -13.08 -9.29 5.94
C GLU A 120 -13.67 -10.54 5.28
N ALA A 121 -13.28 -10.82 4.03
CA ALA A 121 -13.72 -12.00 3.30
C ALA A 121 -13.28 -13.31 4.00
N LEU A 122 -12.06 -13.35 4.53
CA LEU A 122 -11.58 -14.47 5.33
C LEU A 122 -12.41 -14.66 6.60
N GLY A 123 -12.71 -13.60 7.34
CA GLY A 123 -13.52 -13.72 8.55
C GLY A 123 -14.96 -14.11 8.27
N SER A 124 -15.54 -13.65 7.17
CA SER A 124 -16.86 -14.11 6.71
C SER A 124 -16.85 -15.61 6.39
N LEU A 125 -15.80 -16.11 5.74
CA LEU A 125 -15.64 -17.53 5.44
C LEU A 125 -15.47 -18.37 6.71
N VAL A 126 -14.64 -17.92 7.64
CA VAL A 126 -14.35 -18.63 8.90
C VAL A 126 -15.53 -18.57 9.89
N ALA A 127 -16.38 -17.55 9.81
CA ALA A 127 -17.56 -17.45 10.66
C ALA A 127 -18.67 -18.46 10.28
N ASP A 128 -18.66 -18.98 9.05
CA ASP A 128 -19.66 -19.93 8.55
C ASP A 128 -19.12 -21.36 8.57
N LYS A 129 -19.61 -22.17 9.51
CA LYS A 129 -19.20 -23.59 9.66
C LYS A 129 -19.44 -24.42 8.39
N GLY A 130 -20.47 -24.14 7.61
CA GLY A 130 -20.78 -24.91 6.40
C GLY A 130 -19.81 -24.60 5.24
N ARG A 131 -19.41 -23.33 5.14
CA ARG A 131 -18.47 -22.87 4.10
C ARG A 131 -17.01 -23.16 4.46
N LEU A 132 -16.69 -23.10 5.75
CA LEU A 132 -15.35 -23.30 6.28
C LEU A 132 -14.77 -24.69 5.95
N TYR A 133 -15.59 -25.73 5.99
CA TYR A 133 -15.15 -27.09 5.62
C TYR A 133 -15.22 -27.38 4.12
N ASN A 134 -15.61 -26.40 3.29
CA ASN A 134 -15.70 -26.58 1.85
C ASN A 134 -14.44 -26.04 1.15
N PRO A 135 -13.59 -26.92 0.55
CA PRO A 135 -12.39 -26.50 -0.16
C PRO A 135 -12.68 -25.53 -1.32
N SER A 136 -13.84 -25.61 -1.97
CA SER A 136 -14.16 -24.71 -3.09
C SER A 136 -14.33 -23.26 -2.65
N GLU A 137 -14.80 -23.03 -1.41
CA GLU A 137 -14.92 -21.68 -0.83
C GLU A 137 -13.55 -21.05 -0.58
N TRP A 138 -12.58 -21.87 -0.16
CA TRP A 138 -11.19 -21.43 0.03
C TRP A 138 -10.51 -21.09 -1.29
N VAL A 139 -10.72 -21.89 -2.33
CA VAL A 139 -10.26 -21.57 -3.69
C VAL A 139 -10.91 -20.27 -4.18
N GLY A 140 -12.21 -20.09 -3.96
CA GLY A 140 -12.91 -18.85 -4.29
C GLY A 140 -12.36 -17.63 -3.53
N LEU A 141 -12.01 -17.79 -2.26
CA LEU A 141 -11.36 -16.74 -1.47
C LEU A 141 -9.97 -16.41 -2.03
N GLN A 142 -9.15 -17.42 -2.33
CA GLN A 142 -7.83 -17.23 -2.95
C GLN A 142 -7.94 -16.48 -4.28
N GLU A 143 -8.90 -16.84 -5.12
CA GLU A 143 -9.15 -16.15 -6.39
C GLU A 143 -9.59 -14.70 -6.20
N LYS A 144 -10.44 -14.44 -5.21
CA LYS A 144 -10.87 -13.08 -4.87
C LYS A 144 -9.75 -12.21 -4.32
N ILE A 145 -8.82 -12.79 -3.56
CA ILE A 145 -7.61 -12.11 -3.09
C ILE A 145 -6.68 -11.87 -4.30
N ARG A 146 -6.49 -12.89 -5.13
CA ARG A 146 -5.66 -12.82 -6.35
C ARG A 146 -6.12 -11.71 -7.27
N SER A 147 -7.42 -11.56 -7.52
CA SER A 147 -7.98 -10.56 -8.43
C SER A 147 -7.82 -9.10 -7.97
N ARG A 148 -7.41 -8.87 -6.71
CA ARG A 148 -7.18 -7.52 -6.18
C ARG A 148 -5.75 -7.04 -6.40
N TYR A 149 -4.80 -7.94 -6.59
CA TYR A 149 -3.46 -7.57 -7.01
C TYR A 149 -3.53 -6.95 -8.40
N SER A 150 -2.80 -5.85 -8.57
CA SER A 150 -2.88 -5.03 -9.78
C SER A 150 -1.60 -5.09 -10.60
N THR A 151 -0.48 -5.51 -10.00
CA THR A 151 0.81 -5.61 -10.68
C THR A 151 1.24 -7.06 -10.88
N ALA A 152 2.06 -7.31 -11.90
CA ALA A 152 2.57 -8.64 -12.20
C ALA A 152 3.42 -9.19 -11.05
N GLU A 153 4.22 -8.34 -10.41
CA GLU A 153 5.08 -8.69 -9.28
C GLU A 153 4.25 -9.12 -8.06
N GLU A 154 3.11 -8.45 -7.82
CA GLU A 154 2.20 -8.83 -6.74
C GLU A 154 1.53 -10.19 -6.99
N HIS A 155 1.15 -10.46 -8.25
CA HIS A 155 0.64 -11.77 -8.65
C HIS A 155 1.70 -12.87 -8.51
N ASP A 156 2.94 -12.60 -8.93
CA ASP A 156 4.04 -13.56 -8.83
C ASP A 156 4.37 -13.88 -7.37
N MET A 157 4.40 -12.87 -6.50
CA MET A 157 4.54 -13.05 -5.06
C MET A 157 3.41 -13.94 -4.51
N PHE A 158 2.15 -13.65 -4.85
CA PHE A 158 1.02 -14.46 -4.42
C PHE A 158 1.16 -15.92 -4.89
N GLN A 159 1.49 -16.13 -6.16
CA GLN A 159 1.67 -17.47 -6.73
C GLN A 159 2.85 -18.22 -6.09
N ALA A 160 3.95 -17.53 -5.78
CA ALA A 160 5.08 -18.11 -5.07
C ALA A 160 4.66 -18.64 -3.70
N VAL A 161 3.90 -17.85 -2.93
CA VAL A 161 3.35 -18.28 -1.63
C VAL A 161 2.39 -19.46 -1.81
N MET A 162 1.50 -19.43 -2.82
CA MET A 162 0.58 -20.55 -3.09
C MET A 162 1.31 -21.85 -3.47
N ARG A 163 2.51 -21.76 -4.08
CA ARG A 163 3.38 -22.91 -4.39
C ARG A 163 4.21 -23.40 -3.20
N GLY A 164 4.12 -22.75 -2.04
CA GLY A 164 4.82 -23.14 -0.81
C GLY A 164 6.16 -22.43 -0.60
N VAL A 165 6.49 -21.39 -1.38
CA VAL A 165 7.62 -20.51 -1.08
C VAL A 165 7.32 -19.77 0.22
N GLY A 166 8.32 -19.64 1.10
CA GLY A 166 8.16 -18.91 2.35
C GLY A 166 7.76 -17.45 2.09
N VAL A 167 6.83 -16.91 2.88
CA VAL A 167 6.31 -15.55 2.71
C VAL A 167 7.42 -14.50 2.67
N GLN A 168 8.43 -14.63 3.53
CA GLN A 168 9.57 -13.70 3.56
C GLN A 168 10.41 -13.78 2.28
N GLN A 169 10.67 -14.99 1.78
CA GLN A 169 11.40 -15.17 0.53
C GLN A 169 10.63 -14.59 -0.67
N ALA A 170 9.32 -14.84 -0.75
CA ALA A 170 8.49 -14.27 -1.81
C ALA A 170 8.44 -12.73 -1.73
N LEU A 171 8.49 -12.17 -0.52
CA LEU A 171 8.58 -10.73 -0.31
C LEU A 171 9.94 -10.17 -0.76
N ASP A 172 11.04 -10.85 -0.48
CA ASP A 172 12.38 -10.44 -0.92
C ASP A 172 12.47 -10.42 -2.46
N GLU A 173 11.92 -11.45 -3.13
CA GLU A 173 11.82 -11.52 -4.59
C GLU A 173 10.94 -10.40 -5.18
N TYR A 174 9.83 -10.07 -4.51
CA TYR A 174 8.97 -8.93 -4.86
C TYR A 174 9.70 -7.59 -4.69
N LEU A 175 10.44 -7.39 -3.60
CA LEU A 175 11.16 -6.13 -3.36
C LEU A 175 12.33 -5.96 -4.35
N ALA A 176 13.01 -7.05 -4.70
CA ALA A 176 14.07 -7.03 -5.71
C ALA A 176 13.54 -6.66 -7.11
N SER A 177 12.40 -7.23 -7.51
CA SER A 177 11.74 -6.90 -8.79
C SER A 177 11.15 -5.49 -8.79
N ALA A 178 10.45 -5.08 -7.72
CA ALA A 178 9.87 -3.75 -7.60
C ALA A 178 10.93 -2.63 -7.52
N GLY A 179 12.09 -2.90 -6.91
CA GLY A 179 13.23 -1.98 -6.90
C GLY A 179 13.83 -1.77 -8.29
N SER A 180 13.92 -2.83 -9.10
CA SER A 180 14.37 -2.72 -10.50
C SER A 180 13.40 -1.95 -11.39
N SER A 181 12.09 -2.05 -11.12
CA SER A 181 11.05 -1.26 -11.81
C SER A 181 11.02 0.21 -11.39
N GLY A 182 11.51 0.54 -10.18
CA GLY A 182 11.67 1.92 -9.69
C GLY A 182 12.93 2.63 -10.21
N GLU A 183 14.03 1.90 -10.42
CA GLU A 183 15.22 2.38 -11.16
C GLU A 183 14.97 2.53 -12.67
N SER A 184 13.87 1.94 -13.17
CA SER A 184 13.43 2.06 -14.57
C SER A 184 12.52 3.27 -14.82
N VAL A 185 12.24 4.12 -13.82
CA VAL A 185 11.79 5.49 -14.08
C VAL A 185 13.03 6.28 -14.42
N GLU A 186 13.29 6.27 -15.72
CA GLU A 186 14.53 6.63 -16.37
C GLU A 186 15.08 8.00 -15.96
N LEU A 187 16.39 7.96 -15.74
CA LEU A 187 17.34 9.04 -15.95
C LEU A 187 17.36 9.37 -17.46
N PHE A 188 16.32 10.05 -17.96
CA PHE A 188 16.30 10.76 -19.25
C PHE A 188 15.60 12.10 -19.13
#